data_AF-A0A6C0F150-F1
#
_entry.id   AF-A0A6C0F150-F1
#
_cell.length_a   1.000
_cell.length_b   1.000
_cell.length_c   1.000
_cell.angle_alpha   90.00
_cell.angle_beta   90.00
_cell.angle_gamma   90.00
#
_symmetry.space_group_name_H-M   'P 1'
#
loop_
_entity.id
_entity.type
_entity.pdbx_description
1 polymer ?
#
loop_
_entity_poly.entity_id
_entity_poly.type
_entity_poly.pdbx_seq_one_letter_code
_entity_poly.pdbx_strand_id
1 'polypeptide(L)'
;MQLNQNQENEEKKGIFMNILYLIGIFGIYVGVDNVIGQKYKGKYYLIHGVNNVFIVYLTCGDVVNTFTDFKNILTENVSVLPSIVTVSLHTYHVYCYYKYFKPDDWLHHILMGLALLLAHQFETGRLINYSLFFTTGLPGMVDYFLLFLVKNDKMDYLSEKKVNNYINLWIRAPGCISHSVLTLLVYNLYKDTLLSGYFEQFGYILTALITYWNGIYFMNKVVISYNSYTSANKL
;
A
#
# COMPACT_ATOMS: atom_id res chain seq x y z
N MET A 1 38.30 9.26 -3.58
CA MET A 1 37.88 10.04 -2.38
C MET A 1 36.85 11.12 -2.74
N GLN A 2 37.10 12.00 -3.72
CA GLN A 2 36.10 12.98 -4.20
C GLN A 2 34.83 12.37 -4.83
N LEU A 3 34.94 11.27 -5.60
CA LEU A 3 33.77 10.57 -6.18
C LEU A 3 32.81 10.04 -5.10
N ASN A 4 33.33 9.42 -4.03
CA ASN A 4 32.50 8.91 -2.93
C ASN A 4 31.84 10.05 -2.15
N GLN A 5 32.51 11.19 -1.96
CA GLN A 5 31.92 12.36 -1.31
C GLN A 5 30.79 12.97 -2.15
N ASN A 6 30.92 12.99 -3.48
CA ASN A 6 29.86 13.47 -4.36
C ASN A 6 28.64 12.54 -4.36
N GLN A 7 28.84 11.22 -4.35
CA GLN A 7 27.74 10.24 -4.24
C GLN A 7 27.02 10.34 -2.89
N GLU A 8 27.75 10.44 -1.79
CA GLU A 8 27.17 10.61 -0.45
C GLU A 8 26.35 11.91 -0.34
N ASN A 9 26.82 12.98 -0.97
CA ASN A 9 26.10 14.26 -0.98
C ASN A 9 24.82 14.21 -1.83
N GLU A 10 24.83 13.53 -2.98
CA GLU A 10 23.63 13.33 -3.80
C GLU A 10 22.60 12.44 -3.09
N GLU A 11 23.04 11.38 -2.40
CA GLU A 11 22.17 10.53 -1.60
C GLU A 11 21.49 11.32 -0.46
N LYS A 12 22.27 12.09 0.30
CA LYS A 12 21.73 12.97 1.36
C LYS A 12 20.73 13.97 0.82
N LYS A 13 21.01 14.55 -0.34
CA LYS A 13 20.10 15.48 -1.02
C LYS A 13 18.81 14.78 -1.44
N GLY A 14 18.90 13.55 -1.97
CA GLY A 14 17.73 12.73 -2.30
C GLY A 14 16.86 12.43 -1.08
N ILE A 15 17.46 11.99 0.03
CA ILE A 15 16.76 11.74 1.30
C ILE A 15 16.07 13.01 1.79
N PHE A 16 16.77 14.15 1.79
CA PHE A 16 16.21 15.43 2.19
C PHE A 16 15.00 15.82 1.34
N MET A 17 15.09 15.67 0.01
CA MET A 17 13.97 15.93 -0.90
C MET A 17 12.78 15.00 -0.64
N ASN A 18 13.02 13.71 -0.37
CA ASN A 18 11.96 12.76 -0.04
C ASN A 18 11.24 13.13 1.26
N ILE A 19 11.97 13.61 2.28
CA ILE A 19 11.39 14.12 3.53
C ILE A 19 10.53 15.36 3.25
N LEU A 20 11.01 16.29 2.42
CA LEU A 20 10.23 17.47 2.03
C LEU A 20 8.95 17.09 1.29
N TYR A 21 9.01 16.10 0.38
CA TYR A 21 7.82 15.58 -0.29
C TYR A 21 6.84 14.93 0.68
N LEU A 22 7.33 14.13 1.63
CA LEU A 22 6.49 13.53 2.65
C LEU A 22 5.75 14.59 3.48
N ILE A 23 6.47 15.59 3.99
CA ILE A 23 5.89 16.68 4.79
C ILE A 23 4.91 17.50 3.95
N GLY A 24 5.27 17.82 2.70
CA GLY A 24 4.42 18.58 1.79
C GLY A 24 3.11 17.86 1.47
N ILE A 25 3.18 16.58 1.09
CA ILE A 25 2.00 15.75 0.75
C ILE A 25 1.13 15.52 1.99
N PHE A 26 1.73 15.23 3.15
CA PHE A 26 1.01 15.17 4.42
C PHE A 26 0.25 16.47 4.71
N GLY A 27 0.93 17.62 4.57
CA GLY A 27 0.32 18.94 4.75
C GLY A 27 -0.84 19.19 3.78
N ILE A 28 -0.73 18.73 2.53
CA ILE A 28 -1.82 18.78 1.54
C ILE A 28 -3.02 17.96 2.05
N TYR A 29 -2.84 16.74 2.56
CA TYR A 29 -3.95 15.94 3.07
C TYR A 29 -4.66 16.60 4.25
N VAL A 30 -3.91 17.12 5.22
CA VAL A 30 -4.47 17.88 6.34
C VAL A 30 -5.22 19.13 5.85
N GLY A 31 -4.62 19.87 4.90
CA GLY A 31 -5.24 21.05 4.31
C GLY A 31 -6.55 20.74 3.58
N VAL A 32 -6.55 19.72 2.72
CA VAL A 32 -7.74 19.27 1.98
C VAL A 32 -8.82 18.79 2.95
N ASP A 33 -8.47 18.02 3.98
CA ASP A 33 -9.40 17.56 5.00
C ASP A 33 -10.10 18.73 5.73
N ASN A 34 -9.34 19.77 6.05
CA ASN A 34 -9.86 21.00 6.66
C ASN A 34 -10.75 21.80 5.71
N VAL A 35 -10.36 21.93 4.43
CA VAL A 35 -11.15 22.64 3.40
C VAL A 35 -12.47 21.94 3.10
N ILE A 36 -12.48 20.61 3.03
CA ILE A 36 -13.72 19.82 2.91
C ILE A 36 -14.61 20.04 4.13
N GLY A 37 -14.00 20.21 5.32
CA GLY A 37 -14.70 20.53 6.55
C GLY A 37 -15.75 19.49 6.91
N GLN A 38 -16.98 19.95 7.19
CA GLN A 38 -18.12 19.08 7.51
C GLN A 38 -19.08 18.91 6.32
N LYS A 39 -18.67 19.30 5.10
CA LYS A 39 -19.54 19.25 3.92
C LYS A 39 -19.93 17.83 3.53
N TYR A 40 -19.03 16.87 3.75
CA TYR A 40 -19.25 15.46 3.45
C TYR A 40 -18.93 14.58 4.65
N LYS A 41 -19.76 13.55 4.85
CA LYS A 41 -19.48 12.50 5.84
C LYS A 41 -18.38 11.59 5.31
N GLY A 42 -17.49 11.13 6.19
CA GLY A 42 -16.45 10.19 5.81
C GLY A 42 -15.42 10.76 4.83
N LYS A 43 -15.08 12.05 4.93
CA LYS A 43 -14.12 12.74 4.05
C LYS A 43 -12.75 12.05 3.93
N TYR A 44 -12.29 11.36 4.98
CA TYR A 44 -11.06 10.58 4.89
C TYR A 44 -11.15 9.45 3.87
N TYR A 45 -12.34 8.86 3.66
CA TYR A 45 -12.54 7.83 2.64
C TYR A 45 -12.36 8.41 1.23
N LEU A 46 -12.82 9.64 0.99
CA LEU A 46 -12.61 10.33 -0.27
C LEU A 46 -11.12 10.61 -0.51
N ILE A 47 -10.41 11.13 0.51
CA ILE A 47 -8.98 11.43 0.42
C ILE A 47 -8.18 10.13 0.15
N HIS A 48 -8.49 9.05 0.86
CA HIS A 48 -7.90 7.73 0.60
C HIS A 48 -8.19 7.24 -0.82
N GLY A 49 -9.45 7.29 -1.27
CA GLY A 49 -9.84 6.85 -2.61
C GLY A 49 -9.07 7.60 -3.70
N VAL A 50 -8.98 8.93 -3.59
CA VAL A 50 -8.22 9.78 -4.52
C VAL A 50 -6.72 9.48 -4.46
N ASN A 51 -6.12 9.35 -3.28
CA ASN A 51 -4.74 8.91 -3.12
C ASN A 51 -4.49 7.59 -3.85
N ASN A 52 -5.38 6.62 -3.68
CA ASN A 52 -5.22 5.29 -4.24
C ASN A 52 -5.33 5.29 -5.77
N VAL A 53 -6.08 6.22 -6.38
CA VAL A 53 -6.02 6.48 -7.82
C VAL A 53 -4.59 6.86 -8.24
N PHE A 54 -3.96 7.78 -7.50
CA PHE A 54 -2.58 8.19 -7.79
C PHE A 54 -1.60 7.02 -7.62
N ILE A 55 -1.76 6.20 -6.58
CA ILE A 55 -0.93 4.99 -6.40
C ILE A 55 -1.08 4.05 -7.60
N VAL A 56 -2.32 3.75 -8.03
CA VAL A 56 -2.58 2.93 -9.21
C VAL A 56 -1.88 3.50 -10.45
N TYR A 57 -2.05 4.80 -10.71
CA TYR A 57 -1.42 5.47 -11.84
C TYR A 57 0.10 5.36 -11.83
N LEU A 58 0.72 5.57 -10.66
CA LEU A 58 2.17 5.54 -10.52
C LEU A 58 2.76 4.12 -10.54
N THR A 59 1.98 3.09 -10.20
CA THR A 59 2.50 1.72 -10.01
C THR A 59 2.03 0.72 -11.08
N CYS A 60 1.04 1.06 -11.91
CA CYS A 60 0.51 0.13 -12.91
C CYS A 60 1.56 -0.30 -13.95
N GLY A 61 2.45 0.61 -14.35
CA GLY A 61 3.58 0.31 -15.23
C GLY A 61 4.51 -0.75 -14.63
N ASP A 62 4.84 -0.61 -13.35
CA ASP A 62 5.71 -1.56 -12.64
C ASP A 62 5.06 -2.93 -12.49
N VAL A 63 3.74 -2.98 -12.28
CA VAL A 63 2.98 -4.24 -12.25
C VAL A 63 3.08 -4.96 -13.59
N VAL A 64 2.88 -4.25 -14.71
CA VAL A 64 2.99 -4.85 -16.05
C VAL A 64 4.43 -5.28 -16.32
N ASN A 65 5.40 -4.40 -16.05
CA ASN A 65 6.83 -4.65 -16.30
C ASN A 65 7.40 -5.78 -15.43
N THR A 66 6.83 -6.02 -14.23
CA THR A 66 7.16 -7.18 -13.40
C THR A 66 6.97 -8.49 -14.18
N PHE A 67 5.99 -8.57 -15.08
CA PHE A 67 5.75 -9.79 -15.87
C PHE A 67 6.35 -9.73 -17.28
N THR A 68 6.37 -8.55 -17.92
CA THR A 68 6.86 -8.42 -19.30
C THR A 68 8.39 -8.29 -19.39
N ASP A 69 9.04 -7.83 -18.34
CA ASP A 69 10.49 -7.65 -18.27
C ASP A 69 11.04 -8.09 -16.90
N PHE A 70 10.79 -9.35 -16.56
CA PHE A 70 11.18 -9.94 -15.27
C PHE A 70 12.70 -9.92 -15.03
N LYS A 71 13.52 -9.97 -16.09
CA LYS A 71 14.99 -10.02 -15.98
C LYS A 71 15.59 -8.76 -15.35
N ASN A 72 14.96 -7.61 -15.57
CA ASN A 72 15.41 -6.32 -15.05
C ASN A 72 14.61 -5.87 -13.82
N ILE A 73 13.96 -6.80 -13.12
CA ILE A 73 13.08 -6.47 -11.99
C ILE A 73 13.79 -5.72 -10.85
N LEU A 74 15.10 -5.94 -10.67
CA LEU A 74 15.94 -5.28 -9.67
C LEU A 74 16.81 -4.13 -10.21
N THR A 75 17.06 -4.09 -11.52
CA THR A 75 18.10 -3.21 -12.09
C THR A 75 17.56 -1.86 -12.56
N GLU A 76 16.24 -1.71 -12.70
CA GLU A 76 15.64 -0.44 -13.04
C GLU A 76 15.43 0.46 -11.83
N ASN A 77 15.65 1.77 -12.03
CA ASN A 77 15.31 2.78 -11.03
C ASN A 77 13.80 2.87 -10.88
N VAL A 78 13.31 2.37 -9.74
CA VAL A 78 11.90 2.43 -9.38
C VAL A 78 11.61 3.70 -8.61
N SER A 79 10.53 4.38 -8.99
CA SER A 79 10.12 5.61 -8.30
C SER A 79 9.70 5.30 -6.87
N VAL A 80 10.27 6.03 -5.91
CA VAL A 80 9.88 5.99 -4.47
C VAL A 80 8.64 6.83 -4.17
N LEU A 81 8.14 7.61 -5.14
CA LEU A 81 7.01 8.49 -4.94
C LEU A 81 5.73 7.75 -4.47
N PRO A 82 5.36 6.57 -4.97
CA PRO A 82 4.20 5.81 -4.47
C PRO A 82 4.32 5.49 -2.97
N SER A 83 5.52 5.15 -2.52
CA SER A 83 5.80 4.90 -1.11
C SER A 83 5.64 6.17 -0.28
N ILE A 84 6.19 7.30 -0.74
CA ILE A 84 6.06 8.60 -0.05
C ILE A 84 4.60 9.00 0.07
N VAL A 85 3.84 8.89 -1.02
CA VAL A 85 2.41 9.18 -1.08
C VAL A 85 1.63 8.28 -0.10
N THR A 86 1.96 6.98 -0.08
CA THR A 86 1.36 6.01 0.84
C THR A 86 1.65 6.34 2.30
N VAL A 87 2.92 6.56 2.66
CA VAL A 87 3.31 6.89 4.04
C VAL A 87 2.64 8.19 4.48
N SER A 88 2.67 9.22 3.63
CA SER A 88 2.05 10.53 3.91
C SER A 88 0.56 10.38 4.22
N LEU A 89 -0.16 9.56 3.45
CA LEU A 89 -1.58 9.29 3.69
C LEU A 89 -1.81 8.58 5.02
N HIS A 90 -1.04 7.53 5.32
CA HIS A 90 -1.23 6.77 6.56
C HIS A 90 -0.82 7.57 7.79
N THR A 91 0.21 8.42 7.69
CA THR A 91 0.56 9.39 8.75
C THR A 91 -0.56 10.40 8.96
N TYR A 92 -1.13 10.95 7.89
CA TYR A 92 -2.32 11.80 7.96
C TYR A 92 -3.51 11.09 8.64
N HIS A 93 -3.79 9.86 8.23
CA HIS A 93 -4.90 9.08 8.77
C HIS A 93 -4.73 8.83 10.27
N VAL A 94 -3.54 8.43 10.71
CA VAL A 94 -3.24 8.28 12.15
C VAL A 94 -3.36 9.65 12.85
N TYR A 95 -2.71 10.69 12.35
CA TYR A 95 -2.69 12.01 13.00
C TYR A 95 -4.10 12.59 13.22
N CYS A 96 -4.94 12.58 12.19
CA CYS A 96 -6.28 13.17 12.25
C CYS A 96 -7.33 12.23 12.86
N TYR A 97 -7.18 10.91 12.71
CA TYR A 97 -8.24 9.93 12.99
C TYR A 97 -7.89 8.82 13.99
N TYR A 98 -6.72 8.86 14.67
CA TYR A 98 -6.31 7.81 15.64
C TYR A 98 -7.39 7.46 16.69
N LYS A 99 -8.22 8.43 17.10
CA LYS A 99 -9.30 8.23 18.08
C LYS A 99 -10.38 7.25 17.60
N TYR A 100 -10.49 7.04 16.29
CA TYR A 100 -11.47 6.16 15.66
C TYR A 100 -10.90 4.80 15.24
N PHE A 101 -9.60 4.58 15.50
CA PHE A 101 -8.93 3.34 15.10
C PHE A 101 -9.40 2.17 15.96
N LYS A 102 -9.70 1.07 15.28
CA LYS A 102 -9.89 -0.25 15.88
C LYS A 102 -8.54 -0.95 16.02
N PRO A 103 -8.45 -2.04 16.81
CA PRO A 103 -7.22 -2.82 16.91
C PRO A 103 -6.68 -3.31 15.55
N ASP A 104 -7.58 -3.68 14.64
CA ASP A 104 -7.22 -4.11 13.29
C ASP A 104 -6.57 -2.99 12.46
N ASP A 105 -6.99 -1.74 12.68
CA ASP A 105 -6.40 -0.58 12.02
C ASP A 105 -4.96 -0.37 12.50
N TRP A 106 -4.73 -0.42 13.83
CA TRP A 106 -3.37 -0.33 14.38
C TRP A 106 -2.45 -1.44 13.88
N LEU A 107 -2.94 -2.68 13.90
CA LEU A 107 -2.17 -3.84 13.42
C LEU A 107 -1.74 -3.66 11.96
N HIS A 108 -2.65 -3.20 11.10
CA HIS A 108 -2.36 -2.91 9.71
C HIS A 108 -1.28 -1.83 9.55
N HIS A 109 -1.44 -0.68 10.22
CA HIS A 109 -0.52 0.45 10.05
C HIS A 109 0.89 0.09 10.54
N ILE A 110 1.01 -0.66 11.64
CA ILE A 110 2.30 -1.11 12.18
C ILE A 110 2.95 -2.13 11.24
N LEU A 111 2.23 -3.18 10.85
CA LEU A 111 2.80 -4.25 10.02
C LEU A 111 3.14 -3.77 8.61
N MET A 112 2.28 -2.96 7.99
CA MET A 112 2.55 -2.43 6.66
C MET A 112 3.65 -1.35 6.68
N GLY A 113 3.72 -0.55 7.75
CA GLY A 113 4.85 0.37 7.96
C GLY A 113 6.17 -0.37 8.08
N LEU A 114 6.21 -1.48 8.83
CA LEU A 114 7.40 -2.34 8.94
C LEU A 114 7.76 -2.98 7.60
N ALA A 115 6.80 -3.54 6.87
CA ALA A 115 7.05 -4.14 5.56
C ALA A 115 7.60 -3.12 4.56
N LEU A 116 7.06 -1.90 4.56
CA LEU A 116 7.53 -0.84 3.66
C LEU A 116 8.94 -0.36 4.04
N LEU A 117 9.27 -0.26 5.33
CA LEU A 117 10.62 0.06 5.79
C LEU A 117 11.62 -1.00 5.32
N LEU A 118 11.31 -2.29 5.52
CA LEU A 118 12.16 -3.39 5.06
C LEU A 118 12.29 -3.37 3.53
N ALA A 119 11.21 -3.10 2.80
CA ALA A 119 11.25 -3.05 1.34
C ALA A 119 12.14 -1.94 0.77
N HIS A 120 12.35 -0.83 1.48
CA HIS A 120 13.33 0.21 1.08
C HIS A 120 14.75 -0.08 1.58
N GLN A 121 14.90 -0.86 2.65
CA GLN A 121 16.20 -1.26 3.16
C GLN A 121 16.91 -2.27 2.24
N PHE A 122 16.13 -3.05 1.47
CA PHE A 122 16.64 -4.08 0.57
C PHE A 122 16.31 -3.77 -0.89
N GLU A 123 17.11 -4.31 -1.82
CA GLU A 123 16.88 -4.15 -3.25
C GLU A 123 15.64 -4.96 -3.68
N THR A 124 14.46 -4.34 -3.59
CA THR A 124 13.19 -4.96 -3.97
C THR A 124 12.75 -4.62 -5.39
N GLY A 125 13.38 -3.61 -6.00
CA GLY A 125 13.08 -3.18 -7.37
C GLY A 125 11.60 -2.92 -7.58
N ARG A 126 11.02 -3.42 -8.68
CA ARG A 126 9.61 -3.17 -9.04
C ARG A 126 8.60 -3.80 -8.06
N LEU A 127 9.04 -4.75 -7.21
CA LEU A 127 8.15 -5.45 -6.29
C LEU A 127 7.55 -4.55 -5.21
N ILE A 128 8.23 -3.47 -4.82
CA ILE A 128 7.66 -2.53 -3.86
C ILE A 128 6.39 -1.87 -4.42
N ASN A 129 6.43 -1.39 -5.67
CA ASN A 129 5.30 -0.77 -6.35
C ASN A 129 4.24 -1.80 -6.70
N TYR A 130 4.63 -3.03 -7.05
CA TYR A 130 3.72 -4.16 -7.17
C TYR A 130 2.91 -4.37 -5.88
N SER A 131 3.58 -4.41 -4.72
CA SER A 131 2.93 -4.59 -3.42
C SER A 131 1.95 -3.45 -3.12
N LEU A 132 2.35 -2.20 -3.39
CA LEU A 132 1.52 -1.01 -3.14
C LEU A 132 0.27 -1.02 -4.02
N PHE A 133 0.38 -1.44 -5.30
CA PHE A 133 -0.75 -1.55 -6.20
C PHE A 133 -1.85 -2.46 -5.63
N PHE A 134 -1.49 -3.64 -5.11
CA PHE A 134 -2.48 -4.60 -4.63
C PHE A 134 -2.90 -4.38 -3.17
N THR A 135 -2.04 -3.82 -2.32
CA THR A 135 -2.37 -3.63 -0.89
C THR A 135 -3.12 -2.34 -0.61
N THR A 136 -2.82 -1.25 -1.32
CA THR A 136 -3.44 0.05 -1.08
C THR A 136 -3.97 0.72 -2.36
N GLY A 137 -3.38 0.43 -3.52
CA GLY A 137 -3.77 0.98 -4.83
C GLY A 137 -5.15 0.53 -5.31
N LEU A 138 -5.23 -0.41 -6.25
CA LEU A 138 -6.48 -0.71 -6.97
C LEU A 138 -7.60 -1.19 -6.04
N PRO A 139 -7.38 -2.18 -5.14
CA PRO A 139 -8.43 -2.60 -4.22
C PRO A 139 -8.88 -1.48 -3.28
N GLY A 140 -7.92 -0.73 -2.74
CA GLY A 140 -8.20 0.37 -1.82
C GLY A 140 -8.92 1.54 -2.52
N MET A 141 -8.57 1.85 -3.76
CA MET A 141 -9.23 2.88 -4.55
C MET A 141 -10.73 2.62 -4.63
N VAL A 142 -11.12 1.40 -4.99
CA VAL A 142 -12.53 1.05 -5.11
C VAL A 142 -13.20 1.03 -3.75
N ASP A 143 -12.64 0.31 -2.78
CA ASP A 143 -13.23 0.17 -1.44
C ASP A 143 -13.49 1.53 -0.76
N TYR A 144 -12.46 2.37 -0.64
CA TYR A 144 -12.58 3.66 0.01
C TYR A 144 -13.53 4.61 -0.75
N PHE A 145 -13.55 4.57 -2.08
CA PHE A 145 -14.51 5.38 -2.84
C PHE A 145 -15.96 4.93 -2.61
N LEU A 146 -16.22 3.62 -2.57
CA LEU A 146 -17.57 3.09 -2.28
C LEU A 146 -18.01 3.40 -0.84
N LEU A 147 -17.10 3.27 0.14
CA LEU A 147 -17.38 3.66 1.53
C LEU A 147 -17.73 5.14 1.65
N PHE A 148 -17.07 6.01 0.89
CA PHE A 148 -17.45 7.42 0.82
C PHE A 148 -18.87 7.62 0.28
N LEU A 149 -19.26 6.90 -0.79
CA LEU A 149 -20.61 6.97 -1.35
C LEU A 149 -21.68 6.47 -0.36
N VAL A 150 -21.41 5.37 0.35
CA VAL A 150 -22.30 4.86 1.40
C VAL A 150 -22.49 5.89 2.51
N LYS A 151 -21.41 6.51 2.99
CA LYS A 151 -21.47 7.52 4.08
C LYS A 151 -22.29 8.75 3.71
N ASN A 152 -22.48 9.02 2.42
CA ASN A 152 -23.24 10.16 1.90
C ASN A 152 -24.55 9.72 1.24
N ASP A 153 -25.06 8.53 1.58
CA ASP A 153 -26.37 8.02 1.15
C ASP A 153 -26.51 7.92 -0.38
N LYS A 154 -25.38 7.71 -1.10
CA LYS A 154 -25.33 7.56 -2.57
C LYS A 154 -25.21 6.10 -3.02
N MET A 155 -24.95 5.18 -2.12
CA MET A 155 -24.86 3.75 -2.37
C MET A 155 -25.40 2.98 -1.18
N ASP A 156 -26.08 1.88 -1.45
CA ASP A 156 -26.51 0.94 -0.42
C ASP A 156 -25.32 0.19 0.20
N TYR A 157 -25.41 -0.04 1.51
CA TYR A 157 -24.35 -0.69 2.28
C TYR A 157 -24.07 -2.13 1.85
N LEU A 158 -25.11 -2.90 1.48
CA LEU A 158 -24.91 -4.29 1.05
C LEU A 158 -24.25 -4.34 -0.34
N SER A 159 -24.56 -3.37 -1.20
CA SER A 159 -23.93 -3.23 -2.50
C SER A 159 -22.43 -2.96 -2.39
N GLU A 160 -22.02 -2.05 -1.48
CA GLU A 160 -20.59 -1.82 -1.17
C GLU A 160 -19.92 -3.11 -0.70
N LYS A 161 -20.47 -3.79 0.32
CA LYS A 161 -19.88 -5.04 0.83
C LYS A 161 -19.72 -6.10 -0.23
N LYS A 162 -20.70 -6.23 -1.13
CA LYS A 162 -20.66 -7.20 -2.22
C LYS A 162 -19.47 -6.93 -3.14
N VAL A 163 -19.27 -5.67 -3.54
CA VAL A 163 -18.15 -5.27 -4.40
C VAL A 163 -16.82 -5.45 -3.66
N ASN A 164 -16.74 -4.99 -2.41
CA ASN A 164 -15.56 -5.13 -1.56
C ASN A 164 -15.15 -6.60 -1.39
N ASN A 165 -16.12 -7.50 -1.23
CA ASN A 165 -15.90 -8.94 -1.16
C ASN A 165 -15.27 -9.49 -2.44
N TYR A 166 -15.82 -9.16 -3.61
CA TYR A 166 -15.25 -9.62 -4.88
C TYR A 166 -13.84 -9.08 -5.12
N ILE A 167 -13.60 -7.79 -4.81
CA ILE A 167 -12.29 -7.16 -5.03
C ILE A 167 -11.23 -7.77 -4.11
N ASN A 168 -11.56 -8.03 -2.86
CA ASN A 168 -10.60 -8.66 -1.96
C ASN A 168 -10.31 -10.11 -2.35
N LEU A 169 -11.35 -10.86 -2.74
CA LEU A 169 -11.24 -12.27 -3.12
C LEU A 169 -10.48 -12.47 -4.43
N TRP A 170 -10.76 -11.66 -5.45
CA TRP A 170 -10.26 -11.89 -6.82
C TRP A 170 -9.09 -10.99 -7.22
N ILE A 171 -8.86 -9.87 -6.50
CA ILE A 171 -7.80 -8.92 -6.86
C ILE A 171 -6.77 -8.80 -5.74
N ARG A 172 -7.17 -8.35 -4.54
CA ARG A 172 -6.24 -8.11 -3.43
C ARG A 172 -5.51 -9.39 -3.01
N ALA A 173 -6.24 -10.44 -2.64
CA ALA A 173 -5.62 -11.67 -2.13
C ALA A 173 -4.70 -12.33 -3.18
N PRO A 174 -5.13 -12.56 -4.44
CA PRO A 174 -4.23 -13.10 -5.47
C PRO A 174 -3.02 -12.21 -5.74
N GLY A 175 -3.21 -10.88 -5.75
CA GLY A 175 -2.12 -9.91 -5.88
C GLY A 175 -1.10 -10.00 -4.75
N CYS A 176 -1.55 -10.06 -3.50
CA CYS A 176 -0.66 -10.21 -2.35
C CYS A 176 0.06 -11.57 -2.33
N ILE A 177 -0.64 -12.67 -2.67
CA ILE A 177 -0.03 -14.01 -2.75
C ILE A 177 1.05 -14.04 -3.83
N SER A 178 0.74 -13.53 -5.02
CA SER A 178 1.70 -13.47 -6.13
C SER A 178 2.90 -12.60 -5.77
N HIS A 179 2.71 -11.45 -5.13
CA HIS A 179 3.81 -10.63 -4.60
C HIS A 179 4.72 -11.46 -3.69
N SER A 180 4.15 -12.15 -2.68
CA SER A 180 4.94 -12.96 -1.74
C SER A 180 5.76 -14.05 -2.44
N VAL A 181 5.19 -14.71 -3.45
CA VAL A 181 5.90 -15.71 -4.26
C VAL A 181 7.01 -15.04 -5.08
N LEU A 182 6.73 -13.92 -5.74
CA LEU A 182 7.70 -13.18 -6.55
C LEU A 182 8.87 -12.66 -5.70
N THR A 183 8.61 -12.11 -4.51
CA THR A 183 9.64 -11.66 -3.56
C THR A 183 10.61 -12.80 -3.22
N LEU A 184 10.08 -13.98 -2.89
CA LEU A 184 10.91 -15.14 -2.56
C LEU A 184 11.64 -15.70 -3.78
N LEU A 185 11.01 -15.67 -4.96
CA LEU A 185 11.63 -16.10 -6.21
C LEU A 185 12.80 -15.19 -6.59
N VAL A 186 12.58 -13.87 -6.58
CA VAL A 186 13.61 -12.86 -6.86
C VAL A 186 14.76 -13.00 -5.88
N TYR A 187 14.48 -13.10 -4.58
CA TYR A 187 15.55 -13.36 -3.60
C TYR A 187 16.36 -14.60 -3.96
N ASN A 188 15.72 -15.74 -4.26
CA ASN A 188 16.45 -16.98 -4.58
C ASN A 188 17.26 -16.90 -5.88
N LEU A 189 16.78 -16.16 -6.88
CA LEU A 189 17.47 -16.00 -8.17
C LEU A 189 18.66 -15.06 -8.08
N TYR A 190 18.57 -14.03 -7.24
CA TYR A 190 19.57 -12.96 -7.16
C TYR A 190 20.37 -12.96 -5.85
N LYS A 191 20.16 -13.93 -4.95
CA LYS A 191 20.88 -13.99 -3.66
C LYS A 191 22.40 -13.92 -3.82
N ASP A 192 22.97 -14.56 -4.85
CA ASP A 192 24.43 -14.57 -5.02
C ASP A 192 24.98 -13.21 -5.52
N THR A 193 24.10 -12.36 -6.07
CA THR A 193 24.43 -11.00 -6.54
C THR A 193 24.04 -9.90 -5.55
N LEU A 194 23.06 -10.18 -4.68
CA LEU A 194 22.63 -9.28 -3.62
C LEU A 194 23.64 -9.32 -2.47
N LEU A 195 23.67 -8.28 -1.64
CA LEU A 195 24.28 -8.37 -0.30
C LEU A 195 23.48 -9.42 0.51
N SER A 196 23.88 -10.68 0.43
CA SER A 196 23.12 -11.80 1.00
C SER A 196 23.68 -12.23 2.35
N GLY A 197 23.33 -11.49 3.40
CA GLY A 197 23.45 -11.94 4.77
C GLY A 197 22.15 -12.58 5.27
N TYR A 198 22.21 -13.15 6.48
CA TYR A 198 21.03 -13.66 7.17
C TYR A 198 19.97 -12.58 7.44
N PHE A 199 20.40 -11.31 7.54
CA PHE A 199 19.51 -10.19 7.80
C PHE A 199 18.65 -9.85 6.57
N GLU A 200 19.24 -9.80 5.39
CA GLU A 200 18.54 -9.58 4.13
C GLU A 200 17.59 -10.73 3.85
N GLN A 201 18.05 -11.98 4.02
CA GLN A 201 17.18 -13.16 3.91
C GLN A 201 15.95 -13.04 4.80
N PHE A 202 16.16 -12.67 6.07
CA PHE A 202 15.07 -12.45 7.01
C PHE A 202 14.13 -11.34 6.53
N GLY A 203 14.68 -10.24 6.01
CA GLY A 203 13.92 -9.12 5.45
C GLY A 203 13.00 -9.51 4.30
N TYR A 204 13.49 -10.24 3.29
CA TYR A 204 12.68 -10.73 2.18
C TYR A 204 11.58 -11.69 2.65
N ILE A 205 11.92 -12.63 3.54
CA ILE A 205 10.95 -13.60 4.08
C ILE A 205 9.86 -12.86 4.88
N LEU A 206 10.24 -11.94 5.76
CA LEU A 206 9.29 -11.21 6.59
C LEU A 206 8.37 -10.32 5.74
N THR A 207 8.91 -9.63 4.74
CA THR A 207 8.12 -8.81 3.81
C THR A 207 7.13 -9.65 3.01
N ALA A 208 7.55 -10.82 2.52
CA ALA A 208 6.68 -11.76 1.84
C ALA A 208 5.57 -12.28 2.77
N LEU A 209 5.89 -12.63 4.01
CA LEU A 209 4.91 -13.11 5.00
C LEU A 209 3.91 -12.04 5.40
N ILE A 210 4.35 -10.80 5.66
CA ILE A 210 3.46 -9.70 6.01
C ILE A 210 2.50 -9.40 4.86
N THR A 211 2.99 -9.35 3.62
CA THR A 211 2.13 -9.08 2.46
C THR A 211 1.13 -10.21 2.23
N TYR A 212 1.55 -11.46 2.35
CA TYR A 212 0.68 -12.63 2.26
C TYR A 212 -0.42 -12.56 3.32
N TRP A 213 -0.02 -12.36 4.58
CA TRP A 213 -0.94 -12.23 5.72
C TRP A 213 -1.95 -11.12 5.46
N ASN A 214 -1.50 -9.96 4.98
CA ASN A 214 -2.37 -8.83 4.68
C ASN A 214 -3.45 -9.20 3.65
N GLY A 215 -3.08 -9.81 2.52
CA GLY A 215 -4.04 -10.23 1.50
C GLY A 215 -5.09 -11.20 2.03
N ILE A 216 -4.66 -12.26 2.71
CA ILE A 216 -5.55 -13.31 3.23
C ILE A 216 -6.41 -12.81 4.37
N TYR A 217 -5.84 -12.07 5.32
CA TYR A 217 -6.53 -11.57 6.50
C TYR A 217 -7.69 -10.64 6.10
N PHE A 218 -7.42 -9.62 5.27
CA PHE A 218 -8.45 -8.67 4.84
C PHE A 218 -9.50 -9.33 3.96
N MET A 219 -9.12 -10.25 3.07
CA MET A 219 -10.08 -11.06 2.32
C MET A 219 -11.02 -11.82 3.25
N ASN A 220 -10.50 -12.55 4.24
CA ASN A 220 -11.32 -13.31 5.16
C ASN A 220 -12.30 -12.40 5.93
N LYS A 221 -11.85 -11.24 6.38
CA LYS A 221 -12.68 -10.27 7.10
C LYS A 221 -13.84 -9.76 6.24
N VAL A 222 -13.59 -9.43 4.97
CA VAL A 222 -14.64 -8.92 4.08
C VAL A 222 -15.62 -10.03 3.70
N VAL A 223 -15.12 -11.25 3.43
CA VAL A 223 -15.97 -12.43 3.13
C VAL A 223 -16.90 -12.73 4.30
N ILE A 224 -16.36 -12.83 5.52
CA ILE A 224 -17.17 -13.07 6.73
C ILE A 224 -18.18 -11.94 6.89
N SER A 225 -17.75 -10.68 6.75
CA SER A 225 -18.63 -9.53 6.91
C SER A 225 -19.78 -9.55 5.92
N TYR A 226 -19.53 -9.81 4.64
CA TYR A 226 -20.59 -9.88 3.63
C TYR A 226 -21.57 -11.02 3.94
N ASN A 227 -21.07 -12.23 4.21
CA ASN A 227 -21.90 -13.39 4.46
C ASN A 227 -22.77 -13.23 5.72
N SER A 228 -22.21 -12.74 6.83
CA SER A 228 -22.97 -12.50 8.06
C SER A 228 -24.14 -11.53 7.86
N TYR A 229 -23.94 -10.45 7.09
CA TYR A 229 -25.02 -9.50 6.78
C TYR A 229 -26.08 -10.10 5.86
N THR A 230 -25.68 -10.85 4.83
CA THR A 230 -26.66 -11.51 3.94
C THR A 230 -27.51 -12.55 4.66
N SER A 231 -26.94 -13.27 5.64
CA SER A 231 -27.68 -14.26 6.43
C SER A 231 -28.66 -13.60 7.40
N ALA A 232 -28.29 -12.46 8.00
CA ALA A 232 -29.16 -11.72 8.90
C ALA A 232 -30.38 -11.11 8.18
N ASN A 233 -30.22 -10.68 6.92
CA ASN A 233 -31.30 -10.10 6.12
C ASN A 233 -32.21 -11.13 5.41
N LYS A 234 -31.96 -12.44 5.61
CA LYS A 234 -32.81 -13.52 5.09
C LYS A 234 -33.80 -14.06 6.13
N LEU A 235 -33.73 -13.58 7.39
CA LEU A 235 -34.64 -13.86 8.49
C LEU A 235 -35.61 -12.69 8.69
#